data_AF-A0A3B8T377-F1
#
_entry.id   AF-A0A3B8T377-F1
#
_cell.length_a   1.000
_cell.length_b   1.000
_cell.length_c   1.000
_cell.angle_alpha   90.00
_cell.angle_beta   90.00
_cell.angle_gamma   90.00
#
_symmetry.space_group_name_H-M   'P 1'
#
loop_
_entity.id
_entity.type
_entity.pdbx_description
1 polymer ?
#
loop_
_entity_poly.entity_id
_entity_poly.type
_entity_poly.pdbx_seq_one_letter_code
_entity_poly.pdbx_strand_id
1 'polypeptide(L)'
;PEIDTPNNDLSQVDGEDTSYANIFDAAASGASSGLQLALNVGAMLLAFVALIALINGIIGWTGGLFGFENLTFEQILGYIMAPIAWAIGIDWSEAQLAGSFIGQKIVVNEFVAYLNFIEISEQLSAKSQAIITFALCGFANFSSIAILMGGLGAMAPGRRKDIARLGLKAVCAATLANLMSAALAGLFLSF
;
A
#
# COMPACT_ATOMS: atom_id res chain seq x y z
N PRO A 1 7.43 -17.72 -12.30
CA PRO A 1 7.04 -18.13 -13.67
C PRO A 1 6.05 -19.28 -13.58
N GLU A 2 5.07 -19.34 -14.49
CA GLU A 2 4.12 -20.45 -14.54
C GLU A 2 4.84 -21.73 -14.98
N ILE A 3 4.58 -22.84 -14.30
CA ILE A 3 5.19 -24.15 -14.58
C ILE A 3 4.14 -25.23 -14.81
N ASP A 4 2.90 -25.00 -14.37
CA ASP A 4 1.80 -25.93 -14.53
C ASP A 4 0.92 -25.51 -15.72
N THR A 5 -0.01 -26.37 -16.12
CA THR A 5 -0.98 -26.04 -17.16
C THR A 5 -2.19 -25.34 -16.53
N PRO A 6 -2.57 -24.12 -16.97
CA PRO A 6 -3.76 -23.45 -16.47
C PRO A 6 -5.03 -24.28 -16.73
N ASN A 7 -5.88 -24.43 -15.72
CA ASN A 7 -7.19 -25.04 -15.89
C ASN A 7 -8.18 -23.99 -16.41
N ASN A 8 -8.63 -24.15 -17.65
CA ASN A 8 -9.62 -23.27 -18.29
C ASN A 8 -11.04 -23.86 -18.29
N ASP A 9 -11.25 -25.01 -17.65
CA ASP A 9 -12.55 -25.64 -17.55
C ASP A 9 -13.42 -24.93 -16.51
N LEU A 10 -14.47 -24.26 -16.98
CA LEU A 10 -15.42 -23.50 -16.16
C LEU A 10 -16.58 -24.36 -15.63
N SER A 11 -16.64 -25.65 -15.99
CA SER A 11 -17.74 -26.55 -15.58
C SER A 11 -17.83 -26.78 -14.06
N GLN A 12 -16.76 -26.44 -13.33
CA GLN A 12 -16.67 -26.56 -11.87
C GLN A 12 -16.82 -25.21 -11.12
N VAL A 13 -17.10 -24.12 -11.84
CA VAL A 13 -17.33 -22.81 -11.23
C VAL A 13 -18.82 -22.67 -10.97
N ASP A 14 -19.25 -22.98 -9.75
CA ASP A 14 -20.60 -22.64 -9.28
C ASP A 14 -20.71 -21.11 -9.20
N GLY A 15 -21.33 -20.50 -10.20
CA GLY A 15 -21.68 -19.09 -10.15
C GLY A 15 -22.86 -18.89 -9.20
N GLU A 16 -22.67 -18.13 -8.12
CA GLU A 16 -23.84 -17.54 -7.44
C GLU A 16 -24.57 -16.65 -8.44
N ASP A 17 -25.91 -16.70 -8.47
CA ASP A 17 -26.74 -15.81 -9.30
C ASP A 17 -26.60 -14.36 -8.76
N THR A 18 -25.54 -13.65 -9.19
CA THR A 18 -25.27 -12.26 -8.80
C THR A 18 -26.02 -11.25 -9.68
N SER A 19 -27.18 -11.62 -10.21
CA SER A 19 -27.95 -10.76 -11.11
C SER A 19 -28.70 -9.69 -10.31
N TYR A 20 -28.38 -8.43 -10.56
CA TYR A 20 -29.18 -7.32 -10.08
C TYR A 20 -30.49 -7.21 -10.90
N ALA A 21 -31.59 -6.90 -10.25
CA ALA A 21 -32.90 -6.85 -10.90
C ALA A 21 -33.03 -5.70 -11.92
N ASN A 22 -32.34 -4.57 -11.69
CA ASN A 22 -32.30 -3.40 -12.57
C ASN A 22 -31.15 -2.45 -12.18
N ILE A 23 -31.00 -1.35 -12.91
CA ILE A 23 -29.97 -0.33 -12.67
C ILE A 23 -30.04 0.30 -11.26
N PHE A 24 -31.24 0.45 -10.68
CA PHE A 24 -31.40 1.02 -9.35
C PHE A 24 -30.95 0.04 -8.26
N ASP A 25 -31.26 -1.25 -8.43
CA ASP A 25 -30.80 -2.31 -7.52
C ASP A 25 -29.27 -2.42 -7.52
N ALA A 26 -28.65 -2.43 -8.71
CA ALA A 26 -27.19 -2.41 -8.85
C ALA A 26 -26.56 -1.16 -8.20
N ALA A 27 -27.15 0.02 -8.42
CA ALA A 27 -26.67 1.27 -7.82
C ALA A 27 -26.81 1.28 -6.29
N ALA A 28 -27.94 0.82 -5.75
CA ALA A 28 -28.18 0.76 -4.30
C ALA A 28 -27.23 -0.25 -3.62
N SER A 29 -27.05 -1.43 -4.22
CA SER A 29 -26.13 -2.47 -3.73
C SER A 29 -24.68 -2.01 -3.76
N GLY A 30 -24.26 -1.34 -4.85
CA GLY A 30 -22.95 -0.71 -4.96
C GLY A 30 -22.72 0.39 -3.91
N ALA A 31 -23.73 1.25 -3.67
CA ALA A 31 -23.66 2.29 -2.65
C ALA A 31 -23.54 1.71 -1.23
N SER A 32 -24.27 0.64 -0.91
CA SER A 32 -24.19 -0.05 0.38
C SER A 32 -22.81 -0.67 0.61
N SER A 33 -22.29 -1.37 -0.41
CA SER A 33 -20.93 -1.94 -0.38
C SER A 33 -19.87 -0.85 -0.22
N GLY A 34 -20.02 0.26 -0.94
CA GLY A 34 -19.15 1.44 -0.85
C GLY A 34 -19.18 2.10 0.54
N LEU A 35 -20.35 2.20 1.16
CA LEU A 35 -20.48 2.72 2.53
C LEU A 35 -19.73 1.85 3.54
N GLN A 36 -19.86 0.53 3.44
CA GLN A 36 -19.14 -0.39 4.31
C GLN A 36 -17.62 -0.26 4.13
N LEU A 37 -17.15 -0.16 2.88
CA LEU A 37 -15.74 0.10 2.58
C LEU A 37 -15.26 1.43 3.17
N ALA A 38 -16.04 2.51 3.00
CA ALA A 38 -15.70 3.83 3.52
C ALA A 38 -15.59 3.84 5.06
N LEU A 39 -16.52 3.19 5.76
CA LEU A 39 -16.48 3.06 7.22
C LEU A 39 -15.25 2.26 7.68
N ASN A 40 -14.93 1.16 6.99
CA ASN A 40 -13.75 0.35 7.30
C ASN A 40 -12.45 1.16 7.12
N VAL A 41 -12.33 1.91 6.02
CA VAL A 41 -11.17 2.76 5.75
C VAL A 41 -11.07 3.89 6.78
N GLY A 42 -12.18 4.56 7.11
CA GLY A 42 -12.20 5.63 8.11
C GLY A 42 -11.78 5.14 9.49
N ALA A 43 -12.31 4.00 9.95
CA ALA A 43 -11.93 3.40 11.23
C ALA A 43 -10.46 2.95 11.24
N MET A 44 -10.00 2.34 10.14
CA MET A 44 -8.61 1.93 9.97
C MET A 44 -7.65 3.12 10.05
N LEU A 45 -7.95 4.22 9.35
CA LEU A 45 -7.13 5.43 9.37
C LEU A 45 -7.00 6.02 10.77
N LEU A 46 -8.11 6.16 11.49
CA LEU A 46 -8.10 6.66 12.86
C LEU A 46 -7.20 5.79 13.77
N ALA A 47 -7.33 4.47 13.67
CA ALA A 47 -6.54 3.54 14.47
C ALA A 47 -5.04 3.62 14.14
N PHE A 48 -4.66 3.65 12.86
CA PHE A 48 -3.25 3.68 12.47
C PHE A 48 -2.59 5.02 12.75
N VAL A 49 -3.27 6.16 12.56
CA VAL A 49 -2.72 7.47 12.93
C VAL A 49 -2.45 7.51 14.43
N ALA A 50 -3.38 7.03 15.26
CA ALA A 50 -3.20 6.95 16.71
C ALA A 50 -2.05 6.00 17.10
N LEU A 51 -1.93 4.84 16.43
CA LEU A 51 -0.87 3.88 16.70
C LEU A 51 0.51 4.42 16.29
N ILE A 52 0.62 5.09 15.14
CA ILE A 52 1.85 5.74 14.69
C ILE A 52 2.25 6.83 15.68
N ALA A 53 1.31 7.66 16.14
CA ALA A 53 1.59 8.66 17.17
C ALA A 53 2.12 8.03 18.47
N LEU A 54 1.54 6.91 18.91
CA LEU A 54 2.03 6.15 20.06
C LEU A 54 3.45 5.61 19.83
N ILE A 55 3.70 5.01 18.67
CA ILE A 55 5.02 4.51 18.28
C ILE A 55 6.04 5.65 18.25
N ASN A 56 5.69 6.80 17.68
CA ASN A 56 6.53 8.00 17.66
C ASN A 56 6.85 8.50 19.08
N GLY A 57 5.89 8.45 20.00
CA GLY A 57 6.14 8.76 21.42
C GLY A 57 7.18 7.82 22.06
N ILE A 58 7.08 6.51 21.78
CA ILE A 58 8.02 5.50 22.29
C ILE A 58 9.40 5.64 21.64
N ILE A 59 9.46 5.79 20.32
CA ILE A 59 10.70 5.94 19.55
C ILE A 59 11.41 7.24 19.93
N GLY A 60 10.68 8.36 20.04
CA GLY A 60 11.24 9.63 20.46
C GLY A 60 11.79 9.57 21.89
N TRP A 61 11.05 8.95 22.82
CA TRP A 61 11.53 8.77 24.20
C TRP A 61 12.78 7.90 24.26
N THR A 62 12.78 6.73 23.60
CA THR A 62 13.94 5.83 23.58
C THR A 62 15.13 6.44 22.84
N GLY A 63 14.91 7.10 21.69
CA GLY A 63 15.93 7.80 20.93
C GLY A 63 16.60 8.91 21.73
N GLY A 64 15.83 9.65 22.53
CA GLY A 64 16.35 10.67 23.44
C GLY A 64 17.36 10.12 24.46
N LEU A 65 17.20 8.86 24.92
CA LEU A 65 18.17 8.21 25.81
C LEU A 65 19.53 7.96 25.15
N PHE A 66 19.57 7.86 23.81
CA PHE A 66 20.78 7.62 23.02
C PHE A 66 21.27 8.88 22.28
N GLY A 67 20.71 10.06 22.58
CA GLY A 67 21.10 11.33 21.96
C GLY A 67 20.45 11.62 20.60
N PHE A 68 19.45 10.83 20.17
CA PHE A 68 18.64 11.10 18.99
C PHE A 68 17.35 11.82 19.39
N GLU A 69 17.40 13.14 19.42
CA GLU A 69 16.22 13.96 19.69
C GLU A 69 15.22 13.90 18.52
N ASN A 70 13.93 13.82 18.84
CA ASN A 70 12.82 13.84 17.88
C ASN A 70 12.85 12.72 16.81
N LEU A 71 13.43 11.56 17.13
CA LEU A 71 13.40 10.41 16.23
C LEU A 71 11.95 9.91 16.04
N THR A 72 11.52 9.75 14.78
CA THR A 72 10.18 9.23 14.45
C THR A 72 10.25 7.94 13.62
N PHE A 73 9.15 7.21 13.62
CA PHE A 73 8.94 6.01 12.81
C PHE A 73 9.11 6.29 11.32
N GLU A 74 8.57 7.41 10.85
CA GLU A 74 8.66 7.85 9.45
C GLU A 74 10.11 8.15 9.06
N GLN A 75 10.89 8.77 9.94
CA GLN A 75 12.31 9.03 9.68
C GLN A 75 13.10 7.73 9.53
N ILE A 76 12.84 6.74 10.39
CA ILE A 76 13.48 5.42 10.30
C ILE A 76 13.15 4.77 8.96
N LEU A 77 11.87 4.74 8.58
CA LEU A 77 11.44 4.24 7.28
C LEU A 77 12.09 5.00 6.12
N GLY A 78 12.20 6.33 6.26
CA GLY A 78 12.89 7.21 5.32
C GLY A 78 14.33 6.80 5.08
N TYR A 79 15.11 6.58 6.14
CA TYR A 79 16.50 6.13 6.01
C TYR A 79 16.62 4.75 5.36
N ILE A 80 15.74 3.81 5.71
CA ILE A 80 15.78 2.45 5.17
C ILE A 80 15.41 2.44 3.67
N MET A 81 14.43 3.26 3.27
CA MET A 81 13.90 3.27 1.90
C MET A 81 14.55 4.33 1.00
N ALA A 82 15.37 5.25 1.53
CA ALA A 82 16.05 6.27 0.73
C ALA A 82 16.87 5.70 -0.45
N PRO A 83 17.64 4.61 -0.31
CA PRO A 83 18.34 4.02 -1.45
C PRO A 83 17.41 3.55 -2.56
N ILE A 84 16.20 3.07 -2.20
CA ILE A 84 15.19 2.63 -3.17
C ILE A 84 14.54 3.83 -3.85
N ALA A 85 14.19 4.87 -3.08
CA ALA A 85 13.67 6.13 -3.62
C ALA A 85 14.64 6.76 -4.63
N TRP A 86 15.93 6.78 -4.29
CA TRP A 86 16.97 7.26 -5.18
C TRP A 86 17.10 6.40 -6.44
N ALA A 87 17.05 5.07 -6.30
CA ALA A 87 17.14 4.15 -7.43
C ALA A 87 15.99 4.29 -8.45
N ILE A 88 14.81 4.76 -8.03
CA ILE A 88 13.68 5.02 -8.93
C ILE A 88 13.67 6.46 -9.51
N GLY A 89 14.73 7.23 -9.30
CA GLY A 89 14.95 8.51 -10.00
C GLY A 89 14.64 9.78 -9.20
N ILE A 90 14.47 9.67 -7.87
CA ILE A 90 14.32 10.81 -6.95
C ILE A 90 15.71 11.33 -6.54
N ASP A 91 15.89 12.65 -6.49
CA ASP A 91 17.15 13.25 -6.07
C ASP A 91 17.47 12.90 -4.60
N TRP A 92 18.75 12.71 -4.29
CA TRP A 92 19.17 12.25 -2.95
C TRP A 92 18.70 13.17 -1.82
N SER A 93 18.61 14.48 -2.07
CA SER A 93 18.07 15.47 -1.12
C SER A 93 16.61 15.24 -0.76
N GLU A 94 15.83 14.61 -1.65
CA GLU A 94 14.40 14.30 -1.46
C GLU A 94 14.17 12.82 -1.14
N ALA A 95 15.18 11.96 -1.34
CA ALA A 95 15.07 10.52 -1.25
C ALA A 95 14.69 10.02 0.15
N GLN A 96 15.15 10.67 1.22
CA GLN A 96 14.75 10.30 2.58
C GLN A 96 13.26 10.57 2.81
N LEU A 97 12.75 11.71 2.33
CA LEU A 97 11.34 12.06 2.47
C LEU A 97 10.46 11.12 1.65
N ALA A 98 10.82 10.91 0.39
CA ALA A 98 10.14 9.96 -0.49
C ALA A 98 10.18 8.52 0.05
N GLY A 99 11.34 8.11 0.58
CA GLY A 99 11.52 6.82 1.23
C GLY A 99 10.57 6.63 2.41
N SER A 100 10.29 7.69 3.17
CA SER A 100 9.38 7.61 4.31
C SER A 100 7.97 7.21 3.85
N PHE A 101 7.47 7.77 2.75
CA PHE A 101 6.16 7.43 2.19
C PHE A 101 6.12 6.02 1.61
N ILE A 102 7.17 5.61 0.89
CA ILE A 102 7.28 4.25 0.35
C ILE A 102 7.27 3.22 1.50
N GLY A 103 8.00 3.50 2.58
CA GLY A 103 8.02 2.65 3.77
C GLY A 103 6.67 2.60 4.47
N GLN A 104 6.03 3.76 4.67
CA GLN A 104 4.70 3.83 5.29
C GLN A 104 3.67 3.03 4.49
N LYS A 105 3.71 3.13 3.16
CA LYS A 105 2.85 2.34 2.27
C LYS A 105 3.00 0.84 2.53
N ILE A 106 4.24 0.33 2.56
CA ILE A 106 4.51 -1.11 2.69
C ILE A 106 4.11 -1.63 4.08
N VAL A 107 4.48 -0.89 5.14
CA VAL A 107 4.31 -1.35 6.52
C VAL A 107 2.90 -1.10 7.05
N VAL A 108 2.31 0.03 6.69
CA VAL A 108 0.99 0.48 7.15
C VAL A 108 -0.03 0.28 6.04
N ASN A 109 -0.16 1.25 5.14
CA ASN A 109 -0.96 1.22 3.92
C ASN A 109 -0.74 2.49 3.10
N GLU A 110 -1.19 2.46 1.85
CA GLU A 110 -1.12 3.56 0.89
C GLU A 110 -1.96 4.78 1.28
N PHE A 111 -3.10 4.62 1.97
CA PHE A 111 -3.93 5.76 2.38
C PHE A 111 -3.20 6.65 3.39
N VAL A 112 -2.58 6.07 4.41
CA VAL A 112 -1.77 6.81 5.39
C VAL A 112 -0.59 7.49 4.69
N ALA A 113 0.09 6.77 3.79
CA ALA A 113 1.20 7.34 3.03
C ALA A 113 0.77 8.53 2.16
N TYR A 114 -0.40 8.46 1.50
CA TYR A 114 -0.94 9.56 0.70
C TYR A 114 -1.33 10.77 1.55
N LEU A 115 -1.95 10.57 2.73
CA LEU A 115 -2.30 11.67 3.62
C LEU A 115 -1.04 12.46 4.03
N ASN A 116 -0.01 11.74 4.49
CA ASN A 116 1.25 12.36 4.90
C ASN A 116 2.00 12.98 3.71
N PHE A 117 1.90 12.39 2.51
CA PHE A 117 2.50 12.95 1.30
C PHE A 117 1.85 14.28 0.90
N ILE A 118 0.51 14.35 0.90
CA ILE A 118 -0.22 15.55 0.45
C ILE A 118 0.13 16.77 1.31
N GLU A 119 0.30 16.59 2.62
CA GLU A 119 0.61 17.68 3.57
C GLU A 119 1.92 18.42 3.26
N ILE A 120 2.88 17.74 2.65
CA ILE A 120 4.23 18.30 2.40
C ILE A 120 4.66 18.18 0.93
N SER A 121 3.74 17.79 0.05
CA SER A 121 4.04 17.55 -1.37
C SER A 121 4.61 18.78 -2.08
N GLU A 122 4.18 19.98 -1.68
CA GLU A 122 4.68 21.27 -2.21
C GLU A 122 6.17 21.53 -1.93
N GLN A 123 6.78 20.82 -0.97
CA GLN A 123 8.21 20.92 -0.66
C GLN A 123 9.08 20.10 -1.61
N LEU A 124 8.47 19.24 -2.44
CA LEU A 124 9.14 18.34 -3.36
C LEU A 124 9.06 18.86 -4.79
N SER A 125 10.08 18.55 -5.59
CA SER A 125 10.08 18.79 -7.02
C SER A 125 8.88 18.12 -7.71
N ALA A 126 8.37 18.73 -8.78
CA ALA A 126 7.26 18.18 -9.57
C ALA A 126 7.56 16.75 -10.07
N LYS A 127 8.81 16.47 -10.39
CA LYS A 127 9.30 15.13 -10.76
C LYS A 127 9.13 14.15 -9.60
N SER A 128 9.60 14.49 -8.41
CA SER A 128 9.48 13.62 -7.23
C SER A 128 8.03 13.41 -6.80
N GLN A 129 7.19 14.45 -6.88
CA GLN A 129 5.75 14.30 -6.65
C GLN A 129 5.12 13.26 -7.60
N ALA A 130 5.49 13.28 -8.88
CA ALA A 130 5.01 12.30 -9.85
C ALA A 130 5.53 10.88 -9.51
N ILE A 131 6.83 10.71 -9.27
CA ILE A 131 7.42 9.41 -8.93
C ILE A 131 6.78 8.83 -7.67
N ILE A 132 6.63 9.62 -6.61
CA ILE A 132 5.99 9.20 -5.36
C ILE A 132 4.54 8.80 -5.61
N THR A 133 3.78 9.58 -6.40
CA THR A 133 2.39 9.25 -6.75
C THR A 133 2.28 7.86 -7.38
N PHE A 134 3.16 7.53 -8.33
CA PHE A 134 3.20 6.19 -8.94
C PHE A 134 3.70 5.10 -7.97
N ALA A 135 4.68 5.41 -7.12
CA ALA A 135 5.23 4.47 -6.15
C ALA A 135 4.19 4.08 -5.08
N LEU A 136 3.35 5.03 -4.67
CA LEU A 136 2.27 4.82 -3.69
C LEU A 136 1.03 4.16 -4.29
N CYS A 137 0.83 4.22 -5.60
CA CYS A 137 -0.37 3.71 -6.28
C CYS A 137 -0.43 2.17 -6.31
N GLY A 138 -0.87 1.57 -5.21
CA GLY A 138 -1.19 0.15 -5.14
C GLY A 138 -1.31 -0.37 -3.71
N PHE A 139 -2.10 -1.43 -3.53
CA PHE A 139 -2.39 -2.06 -2.23
C PHE A 139 -1.28 -3.01 -1.75
N ALA A 140 -0.03 -2.77 -2.16
CA ALA A 140 1.11 -3.61 -1.79
C ALA A 140 1.60 -3.27 -0.38
N ASN A 141 0.96 -3.88 0.63
CA ASN A 141 1.26 -3.68 2.05
C ASN A 141 1.00 -4.95 2.87
N PHE A 142 1.48 -5.03 4.11
CA PHE A 142 1.32 -6.22 4.95
C PHE A 142 -0.15 -6.51 5.32
N SER A 143 -0.98 -5.48 5.48
CA SER A 143 -2.40 -5.65 5.81
C SER A 143 -3.18 -6.31 4.66
N SER A 144 -2.80 -6.06 3.40
CA SER A 144 -3.41 -6.65 2.21
C SER A 144 -3.27 -8.16 2.14
N ILE A 145 -2.25 -8.75 2.78
CA ILE A 145 -2.14 -10.21 2.89
C ILE A 145 -3.33 -10.76 3.68
N ALA A 146 -3.70 -10.13 4.79
CA ALA A 146 -4.85 -10.53 5.60
C ALA A 146 -6.16 -10.33 4.84
N ILE A 147 -6.30 -9.22 4.11
CA ILE A 147 -7.47 -8.95 3.25
C ILE A 147 -7.63 -10.05 2.19
N LEU A 148 -6.55 -10.42 1.49
CA LEU A 148 -6.59 -11.50 0.50
C LEU A 148 -6.88 -12.86 1.12
N MET A 149 -6.36 -13.15 2.32
CA MET A 149 -6.72 -14.37 3.06
C MET A 149 -8.20 -14.42 3.47
N GLY A 150 -8.83 -13.27 3.65
CA GLY A 150 -10.26 -13.13 3.88
C GLY A 150 -11.05 -13.34 2.59
N GLY A 151 -10.82 -12.49 1.58
CA GLY A 151 -11.58 -12.49 0.33
C GLY A 151 -11.30 -13.71 -0.55
N LEU A 152 -10.06 -13.83 -1.06
CA LEU A 152 -9.67 -14.95 -1.92
C LEU A 152 -9.70 -16.27 -1.16
N GLY A 153 -9.39 -16.25 0.13
CA GLY A 153 -9.49 -17.42 0.99
C GLY A 153 -10.91 -17.92 1.24
N ALA A 154 -11.92 -17.04 1.21
CA ALA A 154 -13.33 -17.44 1.26
C ALA A 154 -13.80 -18.02 -0.08
N MET A 155 -13.34 -17.46 -1.20
CA MET A 155 -13.65 -17.98 -2.54
C MET A 155 -12.98 -19.32 -2.84
N ALA A 156 -11.78 -19.57 -2.28
CA ALA A 156 -11.06 -20.82 -2.45
C ALA A 156 -10.55 -21.37 -1.10
N PRO A 157 -11.42 -21.93 -0.25
CA PRO A 157 -11.07 -22.38 1.11
C PRO A 157 -9.90 -23.39 1.15
N GLY A 158 -9.81 -24.28 0.16
CA GLY A 158 -8.74 -25.27 0.03
C GLY A 158 -7.36 -24.68 -0.31
N ARG A 159 -7.30 -23.42 -0.78
CA ARG A 159 -6.06 -22.74 -1.21
C ARG A 159 -5.57 -21.71 -0.19
N ARG A 160 -6.23 -21.55 0.97
CA ARG A 160 -5.84 -20.56 2.00
C ARG A 160 -4.38 -20.64 2.43
N LYS A 161 -3.82 -21.87 2.52
CA LYS A 161 -2.40 -22.08 2.87
C LYS A 161 -1.45 -21.53 1.81
N ASP A 162 -1.80 -21.64 0.53
CA ASP A 162 -0.98 -21.10 -0.56
C ASP A 162 -0.96 -19.58 -0.51
N ILE A 163 -2.12 -18.95 -0.28
CA ILE A 163 -2.25 -17.49 -0.14
C ILE A 163 -1.36 -16.99 1.00
N ALA A 164 -1.44 -17.63 2.18
CA ALA A 164 -0.62 -17.27 3.33
C ALA A 164 0.89 -17.41 3.03
N ARG A 165 1.31 -18.51 2.39
CA ARG A 165 2.71 -18.78 2.05
C ARG A 165 3.28 -17.82 1.02
N LEU A 166 2.45 -17.39 0.06
CA LEU A 166 2.85 -16.49 -1.02
C LEU A 166 2.69 -15.01 -0.65
N GLY A 167 1.95 -14.68 0.40
CA GLY A 167 1.58 -13.30 0.75
C GLY A 167 2.76 -12.32 0.75
N LEU A 168 3.85 -12.61 1.45
CA LEU A 168 5.03 -11.72 1.46
C LEU A 168 5.69 -11.62 0.09
N LYS A 169 5.77 -12.72 -0.67
CA LYS A 169 6.30 -12.69 -2.04
C LYS A 169 5.42 -11.85 -2.96
N ALA A 170 4.10 -11.94 -2.80
CA ALA A 170 3.13 -11.15 -3.56
C ALA A 170 3.24 -9.66 -3.24
N VAL A 171 3.39 -9.30 -1.96
CA VAL A 171 3.65 -7.90 -1.56
C VAL A 171 4.95 -7.41 -2.18
N CYS A 172 6.06 -8.15 -2.07
CA CYS A 172 7.32 -7.75 -2.70
C CYS A 172 7.19 -7.58 -4.21
N ALA A 173 6.53 -8.52 -4.90
CA ALA A 173 6.31 -8.42 -6.35
C ALA A 173 5.46 -7.21 -6.73
N ALA A 174 4.37 -6.95 -5.99
CA ALA A 174 3.51 -5.80 -6.23
C ALA A 174 4.20 -4.47 -5.91
N THR A 175 4.99 -4.40 -4.83
CA THR A 175 5.83 -3.24 -4.52
C THR A 175 6.81 -2.96 -5.65
N LEU A 176 7.51 -3.98 -6.16
CA LEU A 176 8.42 -3.83 -7.29
C LEU A 176 7.70 -3.38 -8.56
N ALA A 177 6.48 -3.88 -8.82
CA ALA A 177 5.67 -3.42 -9.94
C ALA A 177 5.32 -1.92 -9.82
N ASN A 178 4.94 -1.45 -8.63
CA ASN A 178 4.70 -0.03 -8.40
C ASN A 178 5.97 0.82 -8.54
N LEU A 179 7.10 0.35 -7.99
CA LEU A 179 8.39 1.03 -8.12
C LEU A 179 8.88 1.09 -9.57
N MET A 180 8.62 0.04 -10.37
CA MET A 180 8.92 0.05 -11.80
C MET A 180 8.08 1.10 -12.54
N SER A 181 6.77 1.18 -12.27
CA SER A 181 5.91 2.23 -12.83
C SER A 181 6.38 3.64 -12.40
N ALA A 182 6.84 3.78 -11.16
CA ALA A 182 7.39 5.03 -10.64
C ALA A 182 8.70 5.43 -11.33
N ALA A 183 9.60 4.47 -11.56
CA ALA A 183 10.83 4.70 -12.30
C ALA A 183 10.56 5.11 -13.76
N LEU A 184 9.56 4.49 -14.40
CA LEU A 184 9.11 4.90 -15.73
C LEU A 184 8.53 6.32 -15.74
N ALA A 185 7.74 6.68 -14.74
CA ALA A 185 7.26 8.05 -14.58
C ALA A 185 8.44 9.03 -14.44
N GLY A 186 9.43 8.72 -13.61
CA GLY A 186 10.63 9.53 -13.45
C GLY A 186 11.50 9.64 -14.70
N LEU A 187 11.48 8.62 -15.56
CA LEU A 187 12.18 8.62 -16.84
C LEU A 187 11.52 9.53 -17.88
N PHE A 188 10.19 9.46 -18.00
CA PHE A 188 9.45 10.18 -19.05
C PHE A 188 9.00 11.59 -18.63
N LEU A 189 8.87 11.85 -17.34
CA LEU A 189 8.56 13.17 -16.78
C LEU A 189 9.85 13.88 -16.40
N SER A 190 10.68 14.20 -17.41
CA SER A 190 11.85 15.06 -17.22
C SER A 190 11.43 16.50 -17.54
N PHE A 191 11.07 17.25 -16.51
CA PHE A 191 10.91 18.72 -16.58
C PHE A 191 12.27 19.40 -16.56
#